data_AF-A0A1Y3RHV9-F1
#
_entry.id   AF-A0A1Y3RHV9-F1
#
_cell.length_a   1.000
_cell.length_b   1.000
_cell.length_c   1.000
_cell.angle_alpha   90.00
_cell.angle_beta   90.00
_cell.angle_gamma   90.00
#
_symmetry.space_group_name_H-M   'P 1'
#
loop_
_entity.id
_entity.type
_entity.pdbx_description
1 polymer ?
#
loop_
_entity_poly.entity_id
_entity_poly.type
_entity_poly.pdbx_seq_one_letter_code
_entity_poly.pdbx_strand_id
1 'polypeptide(L)' 'MKATGIVRRIDDLGRIVIPKEIRRTMRIREGDPLEIYT' A
#
# COMPACT_ATOMS: atom_id res chain seq x y z
N MET A 1 -13.46 -2.39 -5.81
CA MET A 1 -12.16 -1.72 -6.00
C MET A 1 -11.76 -1.87 -7.46
N LYS A 2 -11.41 -0.79 -8.16
CA LYS A 2 -10.79 -0.93 -9.50
C LYS A 2 -9.38 -1.47 -9.30
N ALA A 3 -8.98 -2.48 -10.08
CA ALA A 3 -7.59 -2.90 -10.14
C ALA A 3 -6.78 -1.73 -10.71
N THR A 4 -5.95 -1.11 -9.88
CA THR A 4 -5.13 0.04 -10.32
C THR A 4 -3.99 -0.38 -11.26
N GLY A 5 -3.69 -1.69 -11.35
CA GLY A 5 -2.62 -2.22 -12.20
C GLY A 5 -1.22 -1.75 -11.79
N ILE A 6 -1.06 -1.18 -10.60
CA ILE A 6 0.20 -0.60 -10.14
C ILE A 6 1.07 -1.73 -9.56
N VAL A 7 2.18 -2.02 -10.25
CA VAL A 7 3.21 -2.96 -9.79
C VAL A 7 4.31 -2.17 -9.08
N ARG A 8 4.67 -2.60 -7.86
CA ARG A 8 5.79 -2.02 -7.11
C ARG A 8 6.78 -3.10 -6.73
N ARG A 9 8.06 -2.87 -7.04
CA ARG A 9 9.15 -3.70 -6.51
C ARG A 9 9.21 -3.57 -4.98
N ILE A 10 9.41 -4.71 -4.34
CA ILE A 10 9.68 -4.81 -2.91
C ILE A 10 11.11 -4.28 -2.66
N ASP A 11 11.32 -3.64 -1.51
CA ASP A 11 12.67 -3.24 -1.09
C ASP A 11 13.44 -4.39 -0.44
N ASP A 12 14.69 -4.16 -0.06
CA ASP A 12 15.58 -5.20 0.49
C ASP A 12 15.12 -5.74 1.86
N LEU A 13 14.17 -5.07 2.51
CA LEU A 13 13.62 -5.46 3.81
C LEU A 13 12.23 -6.12 3.68
N GLY A 14 11.73 -6.32 2.46
CA GLY A 14 10.41 -6.92 2.26
C GLY A 14 9.25 -5.93 2.33
N ARG A 15 9.48 -4.62 2.39
CA ARG A 15 8.43 -3.61 2.48
C ARG A 15 7.90 -3.24 1.09
N ILE A 16 6.61 -2.96 1.02
CA ILE A 16 5.95 -2.43 -0.17
C ILE A 16 5.45 -1.01 0.07
N VAL A 17 5.63 -0.13 -0.92
CA VAL A 17 5.11 1.23 -0.85
C VAL A 17 3.66 1.24 -1.33
N ILE A 18 2.72 1.57 -0.44
CA ILE A 18 1.33 1.83 -0.81
C ILE A 18 1.27 3.17 -1.58
N PRO A 19 0.79 3.20 -2.83
CA PRO A 19 0.68 4.43 -3.62
C PRO A 19 -0.13 5.53 -2.92
N LYS A 20 0.26 6.79 -3.15
CA LYS A 20 -0.36 7.97 -2.50
C LYS A 20 -1.86 8.08 -2.76
N GLU A 21 -2.32 7.66 -3.93
CA GLU A 21 -3.74 7.66 -4.29
C GLU A 21 -4.55 6.70 -3.41
N ILE A 22 -4.05 5.47 -3.21
CA ILE A 22 -4.69 4.48 -2.35
C ILE A 22 -4.72 4.99 -0.90
N ARG A 23 -3.61 5.54 -0.41
CA ARG A 23 -3.57 6.15 0.94
C ARG A 23 -4.61 7.26 1.12
N ARG A 24 -4.80 8.12 0.12
CA ARG A 24 -5.81 9.19 0.16
C ARG A 24 -7.23 8.66 0.14
N THR A 25 -7.52 7.74 -0.78
CA THR A 25 -8.86 7.17 -0.96
C THR A 25 -9.29 6.36 0.27
N MET A 26 -8.36 5.59 0.86
CA MET A 26 -8.60 4.78 2.06
C MET A 26 -8.34 5.54 3.36
N ARG A 27 -7.93 6.81 3.29
CA ARG A 27 -7.61 7.67 4.44
C ARG A 27 -6.54 7.11 5.40
N ILE A 28 -5.62 6.30 4.87
CA ILE A 28 -4.50 5.73 5.61
C ILE A 28 -3.48 6.83 5.91
N ARG A 29 -3.18 7.02 7.19
CA ARG A 29 -2.19 7.96 7.71
C ARG A 29 -0.91 7.24 8.09
N GLU A 30 0.13 8.01 8.32
CA GLU A 30 1.39 7.49 8.83
C GLU A 30 1.18 6.91 10.24
N GLY A 31 1.68 5.70 10.47
CA GLY A 31 1.53 4.97 11.74
C GLY A 31 0.25 4.14 11.85
N ASP A 32 -0.68 4.21 10.90
CA ASP A 32 -1.89 3.38 10.93
C ASP A 32 -1.52 1.89 10.79
N PRO A 33 -2.03 1.02 11.68
CA PRO A 33 -1.80 -0.42 11.56
C PRO A 33 -2.55 -0.98 10.35
N LEU A 34 -1.88 -1.86 9.61
CA LEU A 34 -2.45 -2.54 8.45
C LEU A 34 -2.20 -4.04 8.58
N GLU A 35 -3.23 -4.83 8.27
CA GLU A 35 -3.13 -6.29 8.25
C GLU A 35 -2.85 -6.78 6.83
N ILE A 36 -1.98 -7.78 6.71
CA ILE A 36 -1.59 -8.39 5.44
C ILE A 36 -2.06 -9.83 5.45
N TYR A 37 -2.91 -10.18 4.49
CA TYR A 37 -3.39 -11.54 4.27
C TYR A 37 -2.76 -12.14 3.01
N THR A 38 -2.62 -13.47 3.01
CA THR A 38 -2.25 -14.25 1.83
C THR A 38 -3.47 -14.80 1.11
#